data_AF-L9W5C6-F1
#
_entry.id   AF-L9W5C6-F1
#
_cell.length_a   1.000
_cell.length_b   1.000
_cell.length_c   1.000
_cell.angle_alpha   90.00
_cell.angle_beta   90.00
_cell.angle_gamma   90.00
#
_symmetry.space_group_name_H-M   'P 1'
#
loop_
_entity.id
_entity.type
_entity.pdbx_description
1 polymer ?
#
loop_
_entity_poly.entity_id
_entity_poly.type
_entity_poly.pdbx_seq_one_letter_code
_entity_poly.pdbx_strand_id
1 'polypeptide(L)'
;MTVRFGAVTIDWLGYATVRLEGETGAVIYMDPGRYGVLDGYDARDGDLVLVTHAHHYDPDGIRRVAHEDAIVVVHESIDASEIDRVDEQPEDLPYEVERVRADESFVLGPLDLFTTPAYNDPAGPHVDEHGDPYHPEGEGCGFAVTVDGVSAF
;
A
#
# COMPACT_ATOMS: atom_id res chain seq x y z
N MET A 1 0.62 -16.99 -2.53
CA MET A 1 1.88 -17.79 -2.58
C MET A 1 2.76 -17.31 -1.44
N THR A 2 3.32 -18.21 -0.64
CA THR A 2 4.17 -17.86 0.51
C THR A 2 5.65 -18.08 0.19
N VAL A 3 6.49 -17.11 0.54
CA VAL A 3 7.96 -17.18 0.47
C VAL A 3 8.53 -16.75 1.81
N ARG A 4 9.65 -17.36 2.23
CA ARG A 4 10.41 -16.89 3.39
C ARG A 4 11.75 -16.34 2.92
N PHE A 5 12.10 -15.16 3.40
CA PHE A 5 13.37 -14.51 3.10
C PHE A 5 13.93 -13.88 4.38
N GLY A 6 15.05 -14.43 4.88
CA GLY A 6 15.59 -14.00 6.17
C GLY A 6 14.56 -14.14 7.29
N ALA A 7 14.37 -13.05 8.04
CA ALA A 7 13.43 -12.95 9.15
C ALA A 7 12.00 -12.52 8.72
N VAL A 8 11.67 -12.61 7.42
CA VAL A 8 10.37 -12.17 6.89
C VAL A 8 9.68 -13.29 6.13
N THR A 9 8.40 -13.51 6.46
CA THR A 9 7.46 -14.30 5.64
C THR A 9 6.68 -13.35 4.74
N ILE A 10 6.60 -13.68 3.46
CA ILE A 10 5.97 -12.89 2.41
C ILE A 10 4.83 -13.71 1.80
N ASP A 11 3.60 -13.22 1.90
CA ASP A 11 2.44 -13.82 1.26
C ASP A 11 1.94 -12.92 0.13
N TRP A 12 2.03 -13.40 -1.10
CA TRP A 12 1.30 -12.78 -2.21
C TRP A 12 -0.15 -13.27 -2.20
N LEU A 13 -1.07 -12.38 -1.89
CA LEU A 13 -2.51 -12.67 -1.79
C LEU A 13 -3.20 -12.52 -3.14
N GLY A 14 -2.67 -11.69 -4.03
CA GLY A 14 -3.10 -11.54 -5.42
C GLY A 14 -3.02 -10.09 -5.88
N TYR A 15 -2.97 -9.87 -7.21
CA TYR A 15 -2.80 -8.53 -7.78
C TYR A 15 -1.60 -7.79 -7.13
N ALA A 16 -1.82 -6.60 -6.57
CA ALA A 16 -0.82 -5.84 -5.82
C ALA A 16 -0.79 -6.16 -4.31
N THR A 17 -1.72 -7.00 -3.82
CA THR A 17 -1.82 -7.30 -2.40
C THR A 17 -0.72 -8.26 -1.94
N VAL A 18 0.17 -7.74 -1.08
CA VAL A 18 1.25 -8.48 -0.43
C VAL A 18 1.16 -8.29 1.07
N ARG A 19 1.33 -9.38 1.83
CA ARG A 19 1.50 -9.36 3.29
C ARG A 19 2.94 -9.70 3.63
N LEU A 20 3.54 -8.92 4.52
CA LEU A 20 4.85 -9.17 5.12
C LEU A 20 4.65 -9.42 6.61
N GLU A 21 5.26 -10.46 7.14
CA GLU A 21 5.28 -10.75 8.57
C GLU A 21 6.72 -10.96 9.02
N GLY A 22 7.17 -10.11 9.95
CA GLY A 22 8.45 -10.24 10.62
C GLY A 22 8.43 -11.33 11.70
N GLU A 23 9.58 -11.94 11.96
CA GLU A 23 9.77 -12.89 13.07
C GLU A 23 9.49 -12.28 14.46
N THR A 24 9.60 -10.96 14.62
CA THR A 24 9.23 -10.27 15.87
C THR A 24 7.73 -9.96 15.98
N GLY A 25 6.96 -10.25 14.94
CA GLY A 25 5.49 -10.20 14.93
C GLY A 25 4.87 -9.00 14.21
N ALA A 26 5.66 -8.06 13.68
CA ALA A 26 5.12 -6.94 12.91
C ALA A 26 4.53 -7.44 11.57
N VAL A 27 3.30 -7.03 11.25
CA VAL A 27 2.59 -7.41 10.02
C VAL A 27 2.26 -6.16 9.18
N ILE A 28 2.65 -6.21 7.90
CA ILE A 28 2.48 -5.11 6.95
C ILE A 28 1.70 -5.62 5.75
N TYR A 29 0.70 -4.85 5.30
CA TYR A 29 -0.01 -5.11 4.04
C TYR A 29 0.26 -3.98 3.05
N MET A 30 0.56 -4.34 1.80
CA MET A 30 0.65 -3.40 0.69
C MET A 30 -0.55 -3.59 -0.23
N ASP A 31 -1.18 -2.48 -0.63
CA ASP A 31 -2.27 -2.39 -1.60
C ASP A 31 -3.37 -3.47 -1.41
N PRO A 32 -3.98 -3.59 -0.21
CA PRO A 32 -4.97 -4.62 0.06
C PRO A 32 -6.28 -4.37 -0.69
N GLY A 33 -6.77 -5.40 -1.38
CA GLY A 33 -8.08 -5.39 -2.01
C GLY A 33 -7.99 -5.43 -3.53
N ARG A 34 -8.97 -4.80 -4.18
CA ARG A 34 -9.24 -4.86 -5.62
C ARG A 34 -9.64 -6.26 -6.12
N TYR A 35 -10.55 -6.27 -7.11
CA TYR A 35 -10.89 -7.44 -7.92
C TYR A 35 -11.22 -8.74 -7.14
N GLY A 36 -11.76 -8.63 -5.92
CA GLY A 36 -12.11 -9.78 -5.09
C GLY A 36 -10.91 -10.59 -4.56
N VAL A 37 -9.68 -10.04 -4.63
CA VAL A 37 -8.46 -10.72 -4.17
C VAL A 37 -8.57 -11.16 -2.71
N LEU A 38 -9.28 -10.38 -1.89
CA LEU A 38 -9.48 -10.64 -0.46
C LEU A 38 -10.85 -11.25 -0.16
N ASP A 39 -11.58 -11.81 -1.13
CA ASP A 39 -12.86 -12.46 -0.86
C ASP A 39 -12.68 -13.67 0.07
N GLY A 40 -13.40 -13.66 1.20
CA GLY A 40 -13.24 -14.68 2.25
C GLY A 40 -11.97 -14.53 3.10
N TYR A 41 -11.20 -13.46 2.90
CA TYR A 41 -10.06 -13.06 3.74
C TYR A 41 -10.50 -11.96 4.71
N ASP A 42 -10.15 -12.11 5.99
CA ASP A 42 -10.47 -11.17 7.08
C ASP A 42 -9.49 -11.36 8.25
N ALA A 43 -8.19 -11.32 7.97
CA ALA A 43 -7.15 -11.62 8.96
C ALA A 43 -7.06 -10.60 10.09
N ARG A 44 -7.29 -9.30 9.78
CA ARG A 44 -7.30 -8.18 10.75
C ARG A 44 -6.08 -8.14 11.67
N ASP A 45 -4.92 -8.52 11.15
CA ASP A 45 -3.66 -8.65 11.86
C ASP A 45 -2.60 -7.64 11.42
N GLY A 46 -2.90 -6.78 10.44
CA GLY A 46 -1.97 -5.79 9.90
C GLY A 46 -1.79 -4.61 10.84
N ASP A 47 -0.57 -4.43 11.34
CA ASP A 47 -0.17 -3.26 12.13
C ASP A 47 0.00 -2.01 11.25
N LEU A 48 0.40 -2.22 9.99
CA LEU A 48 0.65 -1.18 9.00
C LEU A 48 0.04 -1.56 7.66
N VAL A 49 -0.71 -0.64 7.06
CA VAL A 49 -1.28 -0.81 5.73
C VAL A 49 -0.78 0.32 4.83
N LEU A 50 -0.21 -0.04 3.68
CA LEU A 50 0.41 0.89 2.74
C LEU A 50 -0.40 0.91 1.44
N VAL A 51 -0.80 2.10 0.97
CA VAL A 51 -1.52 2.28 -0.30
C VAL A 51 -0.74 3.19 -1.22
N THR A 52 -0.26 2.64 -2.34
CA THR A 52 0.70 3.29 -3.24
C THR A 52 0.09 4.43 -4.05
N HIS A 53 -1.14 4.26 -4.54
CA HIS A 53 -1.85 5.26 -5.34
C HIS A 53 -3.35 4.93 -5.49
N ALA A 54 -4.09 5.84 -6.14
CA ALA A 54 -5.54 5.80 -6.26
C ALA A 54 -6.12 4.52 -6.91
N HIS A 55 -5.37 3.86 -7.80
CA HIS A 55 -5.83 2.59 -8.38
C HIS A 55 -5.80 1.43 -7.37
N HIS A 56 -5.09 1.53 -6.26
CA HIS A 56 -5.09 0.47 -5.25
C HIS A 56 -5.94 0.80 -4.02
N TYR A 57 -6.36 2.06 -3.88
CA TYR A 57 -7.25 2.45 -2.78
C TYR A 57 -8.58 1.67 -2.82
N ASP A 58 -8.83 0.96 -1.72
CA ASP A 58 -9.97 0.10 -1.47
C ASP A 58 -10.23 0.04 0.05
N PRO A 59 -11.20 0.82 0.58
CA PRO A 59 -11.43 0.92 2.02
C PRO A 59 -11.92 -0.40 2.64
N ASP A 60 -12.64 -1.24 1.88
CA ASP A 60 -13.06 -2.56 2.35
C ASP A 60 -11.88 -3.54 2.40
N GLY A 61 -10.96 -3.44 1.42
CA GLY A 61 -9.69 -4.17 1.44
C GLY A 61 -8.86 -3.84 2.67
N ILE A 62 -8.71 -2.55 2.99
CA ILE A 62 -8.01 -2.08 4.20
C ILE A 62 -8.65 -2.68 5.46
N ARG A 63 -9.98 -2.61 5.60
CA ARG A 63 -10.70 -3.13 6.78
C ARG A 63 -10.57 -4.63 7.02
N ARG A 64 -10.34 -5.42 5.97
CA ARG A 64 -10.17 -6.88 6.06
C ARG A 64 -8.81 -7.28 6.62
N VAL A 65 -7.81 -6.40 6.48
CA VAL A 65 -6.42 -6.72 6.85
C VAL A 65 -5.96 -5.94 8.07
N ALA A 66 -6.44 -4.70 8.26
CA ALA A 66 -6.00 -3.83 9.34
C ALA A 66 -6.46 -4.33 10.72
N HIS A 67 -5.52 -4.36 11.66
CA HIS A 67 -5.78 -4.44 13.09
C HIS A 67 -6.55 -3.18 13.57
N GLU A 68 -7.19 -3.23 14.75
CA GLU A 68 -7.97 -2.10 15.28
C GLU A 68 -7.14 -0.84 15.54
N ASP A 69 -5.87 -1.03 15.92
CA ASP A 69 -4.88 0.03 16.18
C ASP A 69 -3.91 0.24 14.99
N ALA A 70 -4.28 -0.20 13.79
CA ALA A 70 -3.40 -0.08 12.63
C ALA A 70 -3.13 1.37 12.23
N ILE A 71 -1.94 1.60 11.67
CA ILE A 71 -1.63 2.82 10.93
C ILE A 71 -1.84 2.54 9.44
N VAL A 72 -2.56 3.42 8.76
CA VAL A 72 -2.81 3.37 7.30
C VAL A 72 -2.04 4.51 6.65
N VAL A 73 -1.02 4.18 5.87
CA VAL A 73 -0.23 5.16 5.12
C VAL A 73 -0.69 5.15 3.67
N VAL A 74 -1.05 6.31 3.16
CA VAL A 74 -1.50 6.50 1.78
C VAL A 74 -0.68 7.57 1.09
N HIS A 75 -0.48 7.45 -0.22
CA HIS A 75 0.10 8.53 -0.99
C HIS A 75 -0.80 9.79 -0.95
N GLU A 76 -0.21 10.99 -0.89
CA GLU A 76 -0.94 12.24 -0.67
C GLU A 76 -1.99 12.54 -1.75
N SER A 77 -1.78 12.04 -2.97
CA SER A 77 -2.68 12.24 -4.11
C SER A 77 -3.98 11.44 -4.06
N ILE A 78 -4.14 10.50 -3.13
CA ILE A 78 -5.34 9.65 -3.08
C ILE A 78 -6.54 10.48 -2.62
N ASP A 79 -7.46 10.75 -3.53
CA ASP A 79 -8.71 11.46 -3.28
C ASP A 79 -9.89 10.58 -3.73
N ALA A 80 -10.76 10.20 -2.81
CA ALA A 80 -11.91 9.36 -3.10
C ALA A 80 -12.90 10.03 -4.07
N SER A 81 -12.96 11.37 -4.15
CA SER A 81 -13.86 12.03 -5.11
C SER A 81 -13.45 11.83 -6.57
N GLU A 82 -12.19 11.48 -6.81
CA GLU A 82 -11.63 11.21 -8.13
C GLU A 82 -11.64 9.70 -8.46
N ILE A 83 -12.28 8.88 -7.60
CA ILE A 83 -12.27 7.42 -7.70
C ILE A 83 -13.71 6.90 -7.86
N ASP A 84 -14.11 6.55 -9.09
CA ASP A 84 -15.48 6.12 -9.46
C ASP A 84 -16.13 5.04 -8.57
N ARG A 85 -15.33 4.22 -7.90
CA ARG A 85 -15.76 3.01 -7.17
C ARG A 85 -15.73 3.17 -5.64
N VAL A 86 -15.27 4.31 -5.13
CA VAL A 86 -15.10 4.56 -3.70
C VAL A 86 -15.75 5.89 -3.35
N ASP A 87 -16.41 5.97 -2.20
CA ASP A 87 -17.06 7.19 -1.69
C ASP A 87 -16.55 7.63 -0.31
N GLU A 88 -15.56 6.92 0.23
CA GLU A 88 -14.99 7.16 1.56
C GLU A 88 -13.53 7.63 1.48
N GLN A 89 -13.24 8.79 2.06
CA GLN A 89 -11.88 9.34 2.09
C GLN A 89 -10.99 8.53 3.04
N PRO A 90 -9.66 8.50 2.83
CA PRO A 90 -8.74 7.88 3.77
C PRO A 90 -8.97 8.35 5.22
N GLU A 91 -9.20 9.64 5.43
CA GLU A 91 -9.42 10.27 6.73
C GLU A 91 -10.71 9.85 7.45
N ASP A 92 -11.68 9.30 6.71
CA ASP A 92 -12.95 8.83 7.27
C ASP A 92 -12.83 7.38 7.80
N LEU A 93 -11.72 6.69 7.49
CA LEU A 93 -11.45 5.35 7.99
C LEU A 93 -11.25 5.36 9.52
N PRO A 94 -11.63 4.27 10.23
CA PRO A 94 -11.52 4.19 11.68
C PRO A 94 -10.09 3.85 12.16
N TYR A 95 -9.06 4.39 11.50
CA TYR A 95 -7.64 4.09 11.76
C TYR A 95 -6.83 5.39 11.88
N GLU A 96 -5.59 5.30 12.37
CA GLU A 96 -4.64 6.40 12.24
C GLU A 96 -4.16 6.46 10.79
N VAL A 97 -4.37 7.60 10.13
CA VAL A 97 -4.09 7.76 8.69
C VAL A 97 -3.01 8.80 8.48
N GLU A 98 -1.97 8.41 7.75
CA GLU A 98 -0.84 9.28 7.40
C GLU A 98 -0.74 9.42 5.88
N ARG A 99 -0.53 10.66 5.43
CA ARG A 99 -0.29 10.97 4.01
C ARG A 99 1.18 11.20 3.76
N VAL A 100 1.71 10.57 2.72
CA VAL A 100 3.12 10.67 2.33
C VAL A 100 3.27 11.10 0.87
N ARG A 101 4.38 11.76 0.58
CA ARG A 101 4.80 12.04 -0.80
C ARG A 101 5.76 10.98 -1.30
N ALA A 102 6.15 11.07 -2.56
CA ALA A 102 7.37 10.44 -3.05
C ALA A 102 8.63 11.11 -2.44
N ASP A 103 9.72 10.33 -2.32
CA ASP A 103 11.03 10.77 -1.79
C ASP A 103 11.03 11.22 -0.31
N GLU A 104 10.17 10.63 0.52
CA GLU A 104 10.11 10.88 1.97
C GLU A 104 10.67 9.70 2.77
N SER A 105 11.36 9.98 3.87
CA SER A 105 11.81 8.97 4.86
C SER A 105 11.20 9.27 6.22
N PHE A 106 10.66 8.25 6.88
CA PHE A 106 10.09 8.39 8.21
C PHE A 106 10.14 7.07 8.98
N VAL A 107 9.94 7.15 10.29
CA VAL A 107 9.97 6.00 11.21
C VAL A 107 8.61 5.86 11.84
N LEU A 108 8.03 4.67 11.75
CA LEU A 108 6.80 4.28 12.45
C LEU A 108 7.14 3.18 13.45
N GLY A 109 7.28 3.54 14.73
CA GLY A 109 7.68 2.60 15.77
C GLY A 109 9.06 1.98 15.48
N PRO A 110 9.19 0.64 15.36
CA PRO A 110 10.44 -0.02 14.99
C PRO A 110 10.67 -0.12 13.46
N LEU A 111 9.75 0.38 12.63
CA LEU A 111 9.82 0.25 11.18
C LEU A 111 10.43 1.50 10.55
N ASP A 112 11.43 1.28 9.69
CA ASP A 112 11.97 2.33 8.82
C ASP A 112 11.23 2.28 7.48
N LEU A 113 10.63 3.42 7.08
CA LEU A 113 9.93 3.58 5.82
C LEU A 113 10.59 4.63 4.93
N PHE A 114 10.59 4.35 3.65
CA PHE A 114 11.02 5.25 2.60
C PHE A 114 10.08 5.17 1.41
N THR A 115 9.73 6.30 0.80
CA THR A 115 8.95 6.34 -0.43
C THR A 115 9.83 6.71 -1.62
N THR A 116 9.54 6.14 -2.78
CA THR A 116 10.20 6.50 -4.05
C THR A 116 9.19 7.00 -5.08
N PRO A 117 9.58 7.88 -6.01
CA PRO A 117 8.76 8.20 -7.16
C PRO A 117 8.39 6.94 -7.94
N ALA A 118 7.12 6.81 -8.29
CA ALA A 118 6.62 5.71 -9.10
C ALA A 118 5.63 6.26 -10.13
N TYR A 119 6.01 6.23 -11.40
CA TYR A 119 5.21 6.74 -12.51
C TYR A 119 5.61 6.08 -13.83
N ASN A 120 4.76 6.16 -14.85
CA ASN A 120 5.05 5.68 -16.18
C ASN A 120 5.84 6.73 -16.97
N ASP A 121 6.86 6.29 -17.71
CA ASP A 121 7.63 7.16 -18.62
C ASP A 121 6.68 7.73 -19.70
N PRO A 122 6.56 9.07 -19.85
CA PRO A 122 5.74 9.68 -20.89
C PRO A 122 6.19 9.35 -22.33
N ALA A 123 7.45 8.95 -22.52
CA ALA A 123 7.96 8.44 -23.80
C ALA A 123 7.81 6.91 -23.92
N GLY A 124 7.29 6.25 -22.89
CA GLY A 124 7.16 4.81 -22.78
C GLY A 124 5.86 4.25 -23.38
N PRO A 125 5.68 2.92 -23.31
CA PRO A 125 4.50 2.25 -23.88
C PRO A 125 3.27 2.27 -22.97
N HIS A 126 3.37 2.80 -21.75
CA HIS A 126 2.31 2.82 -20.74
C HIS A 126 1.63 4.19 -20.66
N VAL A 127 1.16 4.63 -21.82
CA VAL A 127 0.42 5.87 -22.03
C VAL A 127 -0.91 5.56 -22.73
N ASP A 128 -1.85 6.49 -22.63
CA ASP A 128 -3.14 6.40 -23.31
C ASP A 128 -3.03 6.73 -24.82
N GLU A 129 -4.18 6.88 -25.49
CA GLU A 129 -4.23 7.21 -26.92
C GLU A 129 -3.73 8.63 -27.26
N HIS A 130 -3.63 9.50 -26.27
CA HIS A 130 -3.13 10.87 -26.38
C HIS A 130 -1.65 10.99 -26.00
N GLY A 131 -1.06 9.94 -25.44
CA GLY A 131 0.32 9.93 -24.96
C GLY A 131 0.45 10.34 -23.50
N ASP A 132 -0.66 10.46 -22.77
CA ASP A 132 -0.66 10.78 -21.35
C ASP A 132 -0.42 9.51 -20.52
N PRO A 133 0.48 9.51 -19.52
CA PRO A 133 0.76 8.34 -18.69
C PRO A 133 -0.48 7.84 -17.93
N TYR A 134 -0.69 6.52 -17.87
CA TYR A 134 -1.74 5.94 -17.01
C TYR A 134 -1.45 6.14 -15.50
N HIS A 135 -0.18 6.30 -15.13
CA HIS A 135 0.27 6.66 -13.80
C HIS A 135 1.22 7.85 -13.94
N PRO A 136 0.72 9.09 -13.86
CA PRO A 136 1.53 10.28 -14.06
C PRO A 136 2.46 10.54 -12.86
N GLU A 137 3.51 11.33 -13.11
CA GLU A 137 4.45 11.76 -12.08
C GLU A 137 3.73 12.54 -10.97
N GLY A 138 4.01 12.18 -9.71
CA GLY A 138 3.42 12.83 -8.53
C GLY A 138 2.06 12.27 -8.10
N GLU A 139 1.55 11.21 -8.72
CA GLU A 139 0.27 10.57 -8.34
C GLU A 139 0.43 9.21 -7.68
N GLY A 140 1.63 8.88 -7.20
CA GLY A 140 1.89 7.66 -6.46
C GLY A 140 3.33 7.55 -5.98
N CYS A 141 3.58 6.55 -5.15
CA CYS A 141 4.92 6.19 -4.73
C CYS A 141 5.11 4.67 -4.61
N GLY A 142 6.37 4.24 -4.70
CA GLY A 142 6.80 2.93 -4.19
C GLY A 142 7.11 3.04 -2.69
N PHE A 143 6.94 1.96 -1.95
CA PHE A 143 7.31 1.87 -0.54
C PHE A 143 8.49 0.93 -0.35
N ALA A 144 9.55 1.41 0.30
CA ALA A 144 10.56 0.57 0.91
C ALA A 144 10.28 0.48 2.41
N VAL A 145 10.19 -0.72 2.95
CA VAL A 145 10.01 -0.95 4.39
C VAL A 145 11.06 -1.92 4.91
N THR A 146 11.66 -1.58 6.06
CA THR A 146 12.59 -2.48 6.75
C THR A 146 11.92 -3.07 7.98
N VAL A 147 11.81 -4.40 8.00
CA VAL A 147 11.24 -5.18 9.10
C VAL A 147 12.24 -6.26 9.50
N ASP A 148 12.56 -6.35 10.79
CA ASP A 148 13.53 -7.31 11.35
C ASP A 148 14.88 -7.34 10.60
N GLY A 149 15.34 -6.17 10.16
CA GLY A 149 16.61 -5.99 9.44
C GLY A 149 16.58 -6.41 7.97
N VAL A 150 15.42 -6.75 7.42
CA VAL A 150 15.19 -7.06 6.00
C VAL A 150 14.43 -5.90 5.37
N SER A 151 15.00 -5.30 4.32
CA SER A 151 14.31 -4.29 3.52
C SER A 151 13.59 -4.92 2.34
N ALA A 152 12.30 -4.63 2.19
CA ALA A 152 11.47 -4.96 1.04
C ALA A 152 11.11 -3.68 0.27
N PHE A 153 11.12 -3.75 -1.06
CA PHE A 153 10.78 -2.68 -1.99
C PHE A 153 10.01 -3.28 -3.18
#